data_AF-A0A3M1Y9D4-F1
#
_entry.id   AF-A0A3M1Y9D4-F1
#
_cell.length_a   1.000
_cell.length_b   1.000
_cell.length_c   1.000
_cell.angle_alpha   90.00
_cell.angle_beta   90.00
_cell.angle_gamma   90.00
#
_symmetry.space_group_name_H-M   'P 1'
#
loop_
_entity.id
_entity.type
_entity.pdbx_description
1 polymer ?
#
loop_
_entity_poly.entity_id
_entity_poly.type
_entity_poly.pdbx_seq_one_letter_code
_entity_poly.pdbx_strand_id
1 'polypeptide(L)'
;MVKKILLGLLAVLVIIQFIRPERNLSNDQTYAVSTKYEVPNEVAGLLKVACNDCHSNLTRYPWYANLNPVGWILADHVNEGKEHLNFSDFTRRPVAVQNHKFEEVIETVEEHEMPLESYTALGLHADAKLSDAQRQTLISWARAQMDSLKAWYPADSLEFRRRRPAAQESHEEEHEEHEEHGGADDD
;
A
#
# COMPACT_ATOMS: atom_id res chain seq x y z
N MET A 1 34.66 36.69 5.53
CA MET A 1 34.50 35.30 5.02
C MET A 1 33.06 34.81 5.15
N VAL A 2 32.41 34.99 6.31
CA VAL A 2 30.99 34.63 6.55
C VAL A 2 30.02 35.15 5.48
N LYS A 3 30.12 36.41 5.03
CA LYS A 3 29.26 36.98 3.97
C LYS A 3 29.30 36.18 2.66
N LYS A 4 30.48 35.66 2.27
CA LYS A 4 30.63 34.86 1.04
C LYS A 4 30.01 33.47 1.20
N ILE A 5 30.14 32.88 2.39
CA ILE A 5 29.52 31.58 2.73
C ILE A 5 27.99 31.71 2.71
N LEU A 6 27.43 32.75 3.33
CA LEU A 6 25.98 33.00 3.32
C LEU A 6 25.44 33.23 1.91
N LEU A 7 26.16 33.98 1.06
CA LEU A 7 25.78 34.17 -0.34
C LEU A 7 25.82 32.86 -1.12
N GLY A 8 26.83 32.01 -0.88
CA GLY A 8 26.91 30.68 -1.48
C GLY A 8 25.73 29.79 -1.06
N LEU A 9 25.42 29.73 0.24
CA LEU A 9 24.29 28.96 0.76
C LEU A 9 22.96 29.44 0.17
N LEU A 10 22.75 30.76 0.11
CA LEU A 10 21.56 31.34 -0.49
C LEU A 10 21.43 30.96 -1.97
N ALA A 11 22.53 31.02 -2.74
CA ALA A 11 22.52 30.61 -4.13
C ALA A 11 22.12 29.13 -4.29
N VAL A 12 22.67 28.24 -3.46
CA VAL A 12 22.29 26.81 -3.44
C VAL A 12 20.81 26.64 -3.09
N LEU A 13 20.32 27.31 -2.06
CA LEU A 13 18.91 27.26 -1.64
C LEU A 13 17.95 27.81 -2.70
N VAL A 14 18.38 28.72 -3.56
CA VAL A 14 17.60 29.20 -4.71
C VAL A 14 17.63 28.18 -5.85
N ILE A 15 18.82 27.66 -6.19
CA ILE A 15 18.99 26.67 -7.28
C ILE A 15 18.17 25.41 -7.01
N ILE A 16 18.17 24.91 -5.77
CA ILE A 16 17.44 23.69 -5.42
C ILE A 16 15.91 23.83 -5.59
N GLN A 17 15.33 25.03 -5.56
CA GLN A 17 13.88 25.22 -5.75
C GLN A 17 13.41 24.92 -7.19
N PHE A 18 14.32 24.91 -8.16
CA PHE A 18 14.01 24.64 -9.57
C PHE A 18 13.97 23.16 -9.90
N ILE A 19 14.55 22.30 -9.07
CA ILE A 19 14.53 20.85 -9.24
C ILE A 19 13.32 20.32 -8.45
N ARG A 20 12.20 20.06 -9.11
CA ARG A 20 10.94 19.67 -8.46
C ARG A 20 10.58 18.21 -8.77
N PRO A 21 10.03 17.47 -7.80
CA PRO A 21 9.56 16.11 -8.04
C PRO A 21 8.28 16.15 -8.87
N GLU A 22 8.02 15.05 -9.58
CA GLU A 22 6.74 14.87 -10.27
C GLU A 22 5.60 14.78 -9.25
N ARG A 23 4.42 15.33 -9.60
CA ARG A 23 3.26 15.35 -8.70
C ARG A 23 2.33 14.16 -8.97
N ASN A 24 1.86 13.55 -7.89
CA ASN A 24 0.84 12.51 -7.90
C ASN A 24 -0.56 13.10 -8.14
N LEU A 25 -0.91 13.30 -9.42
CA LEU A 25 -2.16 13.95 -9.84
C LEU A 25 -2.96 13.16 -10.89
N SER A 26 -2.62 11.89 -11.15
CA SER A 26 -3.29 11.12 -12.20
C SER A 26 -4.77 10.89 -11.88
N ASN A 27 -5.09 10.72 -10.59
CA ASN A 27 -6.43 10.38 -10.11
C ASN A 27 -7.06 9.18 -10.85
N ASP A 28 -6.23 8.25 -11.32
CA ASP A 28 -6.70 7.01 -11.93
C ASP A 28 -7.39 6.16 -10.85
N GLN A 29 -8.66 5.84 -11.05
CA GLN A 29 -9.49 5.04 -10.15
C GLN A 29 -9.94 3.71 -10.79
N THR A 30 -9.33 3.32 -11.92
CA THR A 30 -9.72 2.12 -12.69
C THR A 30 -9.76 0.86 -11.82
N TYR A 31 -8.85 0.76 -10.84
CA TYR A 31 -8.73 -0.37 -9.93
C TYR A 31 -8.92 0.03 -8.46
N ALA A 32 -9.71 1.06 -8.21
CA ALA A 32 -9.90 1.58 -6.87
C ALA A 32 -10.60 0.55 -5.96
N VAL A 33 -10.34 0.59 -4.65
CA VAL A 33 -10.97 -0.29 -3.65
C VAL A 33 -12.50 -0.26 -3.75
N SER A 34 -13.08 0.92 -4.01
CA SER A 34 -14.52 1.12 -4.18
C SER A 34 -15.12 0.46 -5.44
N THR A 35 -14.30 -0.01 -6.38
CA THR A 35 -14.78 -0.75 -7.57
C THR A 35 -15.28 -2.15 -7.24
N LYS A 36 -14.85 -2.71 -6.08
CA LYS A 36 -15.19 -4.08 -5.66
C LYS A 36 -15.70 -4.17 -4.23
N TYR A 37 -15.21 -3.30 -3.35
CA TYR A 37 -15.53 -3.32 -1.92
C TYR A 37 -16.50 -2.20 -1.59
N GLU A 38 -17.43 -2.48 -0.68
CA GLU A 38 -18.33 -1.45 -0.20
C GLU A 38 -17.52 -0.45 0.64
N VAL A 39 -17.62 0.84 0.30
CA VAL A 39 -17.00 1.92 1.05
C VAL A 39 -18.11 2.88 1.46
N PRO A 40 -18.71 2.69 2.65
CA PRO A 40 -19.74 3.59 3.15
C PRO A 40 -19.24 5.04 3.21
N ASN A 41 -20.16 6.00 3.10
CA ASN A 41 -19.81 7.44 3.05
C ASN A 41 -18.96 7.89 4.25
N GLU A 42 -19.20 7.33 5.42
CA GLU A 42 -18.40 7.61 6.63
C GLU A 42 -16.95 7.17 6.44
N VAL A 43 -16.72 5.93 5.99
CA VAL A 43 -15.39 5.40 5.68
C VAL A 43 -14.73 6.21 4.56
N ALA A 44 -15.46 6.53 3.49
CA ALA A 44 -14.94 7.34 2.39
C ALA A 44 -14.46 8.73 2.87
N GLY A 45 -15.18 9.34 3.82
CA GLY A 45 -14.78 10.58 4.47
C GLY A 45 -13.47 10.44 5.24
N LEU A 46 -13.33 9.38 6.03
CA LEU A 46 -12.11 9.10 6.80
C LEU A 46 -10.91 8.82 5.90
N LEU A 47 -11.06 7.95 4.90
CA LEU A 47 -10.00 7.65 3.93
C LEU A 47 -9.54 8.92 3.22
N LYS A 48 -10.47 9.80 2.84
CA LYS A 48 -10.14 11.06 2.15
C LYS A 48 -9.24 11.99 2.97
N VAL A 49 -9.43 12.06 4.29
CA VAL A 49 -8.69 13.00 5.14
C VAL A 49 -7.44 12.36 5.76
N ALA A 50 -7.49 11.07 6.09
CA ALA A 50 -6.45 10.40 6.87
C ALA A 50 -5.52 9.51 6.04
N CYS A 51 -5.94 9.07 4.83
CA CYS A 51 -5.22 8.03 4.10
C CYS A 51 -4.84 8.43 2.67
N ASN A 52 -5.78 9.00 1.91
CA ASN A 52 -5.69 9.11 0.45
C ASN A 52 -4.59 10.04 -0.03
N ASP A 53 -4.18 11.02 0.76
CA ASP A 53 -3.11 11.94 0.36
C ASP A 53 -1.76 11.19 0.16
N CYS A 54 -1.54 10.07 0.87
CA CYS A 54 -0.36 9.21 0.71
C CYS A 54 -0.67 7.86 0.03
N HIS A 55 -1.88 7.31 0.20
CA HIS A 55 -2.23 5.96 -0.24
C HIS A 55 -3.19 5.95 -1.45
N SER A 56 -3.12 6.94 -2.34
CA SER A 56 -3.94 6.98 -3.56
C SER A 56 -3.20 7.57 -4.75
N ASN A 57 -3.82 7.53 -5.93
CA ASN A 57 -3.28 8.15 -7.16
C ASN A 57 -3.55 9.67 -7.26
N LEU A 58 -4.02 10.30 -6.18
CA LEU A 58 -4.23 11.75 -6.09
C LEU A 58 -3.83 12.27 -4.71
N THR A 59 -2.79 13.11 -4.67
CA THR A 59 -2.35 13.76 -3.43
C THR A 59 -2.80 15.22 -3.38
N ARG A 60 -3.44 15.64 -2.29
CA ARG A 60 -3.68 17.06 -2.02
C ARG A 60 -2.42 17.68 -1.41
N TYR A 61 -1.58 18.25 -2.26
CA TYR A 61 -0.32 18.83 -1.82
C TYR A 61 -0.52 20.10 -0.97
N PRO A 62 0.06 20.16 0.24
CA PRO A 62 0.10 21.38 1.02
C PRO A 62 1.08 22.40 0.41
N TRP A 63 0.95 23.67 0.78
CA TRP A 63 1.74 24.77 0.20
C TRP A 63 3.27 24.55 0.31
N TYR A 64 3.72 23.94 1.41
CA TYR A 64 5.14 23.67 1.68
C TYR A 64 5.73 22.59 0.76
N ALA A 65 4.90 21.82 0.05
CA ALA A 65 5.36 20.91 -1.00
C ALA A 65 6.07 21.62 -2.16
N ASN A 66 5.94 22.96 -2.25
CA ASN A 66 6.65 23.78 -3.23
C ASN A 66 8.03 24.25 -2.74
N LEU A 67 8.40 23.98 -1.49
CA LEU A 67 9.67 24.39 -0.89
C LEU A 67 10.61 23.20 -0.80
N ASN A 68 11.72 23.23 -1.53
CA ASN A 68 12.75 22.20 -1.43
C ASN A 68 13.74 22.50 -0.29
N PRO A 69 14.23 21.48 0.42
CA PRO A 69 14.10 20.04 0.14
C PRO A 69 12.82 19.37 0.69
N VAL A 70 11.93 20.08 1.40
CA VAL A 70 10.72 19.49 2.02
C VAL A 70 9.81 18.84 0.96
N GLY A 71 9.66 19.46 -0.20
CA GLY A 71 8.92 18.90 -1.32
C GLY A 71 9.44 17.54 -1.79
N TRP A 72 10.75 17.31 -1.73
CA TRP A 72 11.36 16.02 -2.08
C TRP A 72 11.05 14.94 -1.06
N ILE A 73 11.22 15.26 0.23
CA ILE A 73 10.90 14.34 1.33
C ILE A 73 9.42 13.94 1.27
N LEU A 74 8.53 14.90 1.02
CA LEU A 74 7.10 14.62 0.87
C LEU A 74 6.82 13.71 -0.33
N ALA A 75 7.46 13.96 -1.47
CA ALA A 75 7.28 13.12 -2.66
C ALA A 75 7.76 11.68 -2.43
N ASP A 76 8.89 11.52 -1.74
CA ASP A 76 9.43 10.22 -1.34
C ASP A 76 8.46 9.46 -0.44
N HIS A 77 7.97 10.09 0.63
CA HIS A 77 6.97 9.49 1.53
C HIS A 77 5.67 9.11 0.82
N VAL A 78 5.19 9.93 -0.13
CA VAL A 78 3.98 9.60 -0.91
C VAL A 78 4.25 8.39 -1.82
N ASN A 79 5.41 8.32 -2.45
CA ASN A 79 5.77 7.19 -3.31
C ASN A 79 5.87 5.88 -2.50
N GLU A 80 6.61 5.90 -1.39
CA GLU A 80 6.74 4.76 -0.47
C GLU A 80 5.36 4.33 0.07
N GLY A 81 4.54 5.29 0.52
CA GLY A 81 3.18 5.02 0.98
C GLY A 81 2.35 4.26 -0.05
N LYS A 82 2.38 4.67 -1.33
CA LYS A 82 1.67 4.01 -2.44
C LYS A 82 2.20 2.63 -2.77
N GLU A 83 3.51 2.40 -2.63
CA GLU A 83 4.11 1.08 -2.85
C GLU A 83 3.55 0.07 -1.86
N HIS A 84 3.54 0.43 -0.57
CA HIS A 84 2.96 -0.39 0.49
C HIS A 84 1.45 -0.55 0.32
N LEU A 85 0.70 0.54 0.17
CA LEU A 85 -0.75 0.52 0.05
C LEU A 85 -1.24 1.62 -0.90
N ASN A 86 -2.03 1.25 -1.91
CA ASN A 86 -2.65 2.20 -2.82
C ASN A 86 -4.12 1.83 -3.03
N PHE A 87 -5.03 2.62 -2.46
CA PHE A 87 -6.48 2.44 -2.57
C PHE A 87 -7.00 2.68 -3.98
N SER A 88 -6.29 3.40 -4.85
CA SER A 88 -6.66 3.62 -6.25
C SER A 88 -6.26 2.46 -7.18
N ASP A 89 -5.29 1.64 -6.77
CA ASP A 89 -4.80 0.46 -7.50
C ASP A 89 -5.10 -0.86 -6.75
N PHE A 90 -6.01 -0.82 -5.78
CA PHE A 90 -6.22 -1.88 -4.81
C PHE A 90 -6.69 -3.19 -5.46
N THR A 91 -7.68 -3.12 -6.35
CA THR A 91 -8.31 -4.32 -6.95
C THR A 91 -7.47 -4.95 -8.05
N ARG A 92 -6.41 -4.26 -8.51
CA ARG A 92 -5.40 -4.80 -9.43
C ARG A 92 -4.52 -5.86 -8.78
N ARG A 93 -4.38 -5.83 -7.46
CA ARG A 93 -3.52 -6.75 -6.70
C ARG A 93 -4.16 -8.16 -6.60
N PRO A 94 -3.40 -9.25 -6.43
CA PRO A 94 -3.98 -10.57 -6.16
C PRO A 94 -4.83 -10.58 -4.89
N VAL A 95 -5.84 -11.46 -4.80
CA VAL A 95 -6.79 -11.47 -3.68
C VAL A 95 -6.15 -11.74 -2.31
N ALA A 96 -5.12 -12.58 -2.23
CA ALA A 96 -4.31 -12.76 -1.02
C ALA A 96 -3.64 -11.44 -0.56
N VAL A 97 -3.12 -10.67 -1.51
CA VAL A 97 -2.52 -9.35 -1.22
C VAL A 97 -3.60 -8.39 -0.74
N GLN A 98 -4.77 -8.36 -1.40
CA GLN A 98 -5.88 -7.50 -0.96
C GLN A 98 -6.32 -7.84 0.47
N ASN A 99 -6.44 -9.14 0.80
CA ASN A 99 -6.77 -9.60 2.14
C ASN A 99 -5.74 -9.13 3.17
N HIS A 100 -4.46 -9.34 2.89
CA HIS A 100 -3.37 -8.91 3.76
C HIS A 100 -3.28 -7.38 3.90
N LYS A 101 -3.60 -6.61 2.87
CA LYS A 101 -3.63 -5.14 2.96
C LYS A 101 -4.78 -4.63 3.83
N PHE A 102 -5.91 -5.34 3.92
CA PHE A 102 -6.93 -5.01 4.92
C PHE A 102 -6.47 -5.35 6.34
N GLU A 103 -5.73 -6.45 6.52
CA GLU A 103 -5.11 -6.81 7.81
C GLU A 103 -4.11 -5.74 8.26
N GLU A 104 -3.19 -5.30 7.39
CA GLU A 104 -2.25 -4.21 7.69
C GLU A 104 -2.98 -2.89 8.04
N VAL A 105 -4.11 -2.59 7.37
CA VAL A 105 -4.92 -1.42 7.73
C VAL A 105 -5.49 -1.55 9.14
N ILE A 106 -5.93 -2.75 9.54
CA ILE A 106 -6.41 -2.99 10.91
C ILE A 106 -5.28 -2.78 11.91
N GLU A 107 -4.15 -3.46 11.72
CA GLU A 107 -3.00 -3.44 12.62
C GLU A 107 -2.46 -2.01 12.80
N THR A 108 -2.15 -1.32 11.71
CA THR A 108 -1.55 0.02 11.78
C THR A 108 -2.48 1.08 12.36
N VAL A 109 -3.81 0.93 12.18
CA VAL A 109 -4.80 1.84 12.78
C VAL A 109 -5.01 1.53 14.27
N GLU A 110 -5.01 0.26 14.65
CA GLU A 110 -5.14 -0.21 16.04
C GLU A 110 -3.91 0.16 16.88
N GLU A 111 -2.71 -0.02 16.33
CA GLU A 111 -1.43 0.31 16.97
C GLU A 111 -1.07 1.81 16.92
N HIS A 112 -1.94 2.64 16.34
CA HIS A 112 -1.75 4.08 16.20
C HIS A 112 -0.53 4.49 15.35
N GLU A 113 0.01 3.56 14.54
CA GLU A 113 1.07 3.85 13.58
C GLU A 113 0.56 4.75 12.45
N MET A 114 -0.70 4.58 12.06
CA MET A 114 -1.36 5.38 11.04
C MET A 114 -2.52 6.23 11.59
N PRO A 115 -2.68 7.46 11.07
CA PRO A 115 -1.70 8.21 10.25
C PRO A 115 -0.45 8.58 11.05
N LEU A 116 0.70 8.68 10.38
CA LEU A 116 1.99 9.00 10.99
C LEU A 116 1.89 10.22 11.93
N GLU A 117 2.53 10.16 13.10
CA GLU A 117 2.54 11.28 14.03
C GLU A 117 3.11 12.55 13.37
N SER A 118 4.17 12.42 12.57
CA SER A 118 4.78 13.53 11.83
C SER A 118 3.82 14.22 10.84
N TYR A 119 2.82 13.50 10.33
CA TYR A 119 1.79 14.05 9.45
C TYR A 119 0.83 14.96 10.22
N THR A 120 0.45 14.58 11.44
CA THR A 120 -0.55 15.30 12.24
C THR A 120 0.04 16.29 13.24
N ALA A 121 1.30 16.09 13.68
CA ALA A 121 1.92 16.79 14.82
C ALA A 121 2.11 18.30 14.63
N LEU A 122 2.34 18.76 13.39
CA LEU A 122 2.55 20.18 13.10
C LEU A 122 1.24 20.97 12.91
N GLY A 123 0.08 20.34 13.14
CA GLY A 123 -1.24 20.95 12.99
C GLY A 123 -1.66 21.22 11.54
N LEU A 124 -0.80 20.91 10.57
CA LEU A 124 -1.03 21.13 9.15
C LEU A 124 -2.01 20.10 8.54
N HIS A 125 -2.20 18.97 9.23
CA HIS A 125 -3.18 17.91 8.90
C HIS A 125 -3.90 17.45 10.18
N ALA A 126 -4.37 18.39 10.99
CA ALA A 126 -5.06 18.07 12.25
C ALA A 126 -6.37 17.29 12.00
N ASP A 127 -6.99 17.46 10.83
CA ASP A 127 -8.18 16.72 10.37
C ASP A 127 -7.90 15.24 10.09
N ALA A 128 -6.64 14.87 9.85
CA ALA A 128 -6.22 13.48 9.71
C ALA A 128 -6.07 12.75 11.06
N LYS A 129 -6.07 13.47 12.18
CA LYS A 129 -5.95 12.85 13.51
C LYS A 129 -7.25 12.11 13.86
N LEU A 130 -7.23 10.79 13.68
CA LEU A 130 -8.37 9.92 13.97
C LEU A 130 -8.65 9.85 15.47
N SER A 131 -9.93 9.97 15.84
CA SER A 131 -10.44 9.59 17.16
C SER A 131 -10.60 8.06 17.28
N ASP A 132 -10.72 7.55 18.50
CA ASP A 132 -10.91 6.11 18.73
C ASP A 132 -12.16 5.56 18.02
N ALA A 133 -13.24 6.36 17.96
CA ALA A 133 -14.44 5.99 17.22
C ALA A 133 -14.18 5.90 15.71
N GLN A 134 -13.43 6.84 15.15
CA GLN A 134 -13.07 6.83 13.72
C GLN A 134 -12.11 5.67 13.39
N ARG A 135 -11.17 5.35 14.29
CA ARG A 135 -10.31 4.16 14.17
C ARG A 135 -11.15 2.90 14.14
N GLN A 136 -12.11 2.77 15.07
CA GLN A 136 -13.00 1.63 15.11
C GLN A 136 -13.84 1.49 13.83
N THR A 137 -14.34 2.60 13.27
CA THR A 137 -15.04 2.60 11.98
C THR A 137 -14.16 2.02 10.86
N LEU A 138 -12.90 2.42 10.76
CA LEU A 138 -11.95 1.89 9.76
C LEU A 138 -11.62 0.41 9.99
N ILE A 139 -11.34 0.02 11.24
CA ILE A 139 -11.03 -1.37 11.61
C ILE A 139 -12.21 -2.29 11.28
N SER A 140 -13.43 -1.89 11.68
CA SER A 140 -14.64 -2.66 11.41
C SER A 140 -14.91 -2.76 9.91
N TRP A 141 -14.69 -1.69 9.16
CA TRP A 141 -14.82 -1.71 7.70
C TRP A 141 -13.84 -2.67 7.03
N ALA A 142 -12.54 -2.59 7.37
CA ALA A 142 -11.51 -3.45 6.80
C ALA A 142 -11.78 -4.93 7.12
N ARG A 143 -12.20 -5.23 8.35
CA ARG A 143 -12.57 -6.59 8.77
C ARG A 143 -13.76 -7.13 7.98
N ALA A 144 -14.78 -6.31 7.74
CA ALA A 144 -15.92 -6.68 6.90
C ALA A 144 -15.52 -6.99 5.44
N GLN A 145 -14.51 -6.28 4.90
CA GLN A 145 -14.00 -6.58 3.56
C GLN A 145 -13.24 -7.92 3.52
N MET A 146 -12.47 -8.23 4.57
CA MET A 146 -11.83 -9.56 4.71
C MET A 146 -12.85 -10.68 4.84
N ASP A 147 -13.95 -10.47 5.57
CA ASP A 147 -15.02 -11.46 5.67
C ASP A 147 -15.75 -11.67 4.33
N SER A 148 -15.93 -10.59 3.56
CA SER A 148 -16.43 -10.66 2.18
C SER A 148 -15.49 -11.47 1.29
N LEU A 149 -14.17 -11.27 1.41
CA LEU A 149 -13.16 -12.06 0.69
C LEU A 149 -13.24 -13.55 1.02
N LYS A 150 -13.36 -13.91 2.32
CA LYS A 150 -13.53 -15.31 2.76
C LYS A 150 -14.82 -15.93 2.24
N ALA A 151 -15.88 -15.13 2.06
CA ALA A 151 -17.14 -15.60 1.50
C ALA A 151 -17.07 -15.81 -0.02
N TRP A 152 -16.30 -14.98 -0.74
CA TRP A 152 -16.22 -15.02 -2.21
C TRP A 152 -15.18 -15.99 -2.75
N TYR A 153 -14.16 -16.31 -1.95
CA TYR A 153 -12.99 -17.05 -2.42
C TYR A 153 -12.65 -18.24 -1.52
N PRO A 154 -12.13 -19.35 -2.09
CA PRO A 154 -11.57 -20.45 -1.31
C PRO A 154 -10.45 -19.99 -0.37
N ALA A 155 -10.34 -20.61 0.81
CA ALA A 155 -9.35 -20.21 1.83
C ALA A 155 -7.90 -20.23 1.33
N ASP A 156 -7.52 -21.20 0.50
CA ASP A 156 -6.17 -21.34 -0.07
C ASP A 156 -5.79 -20.21 -1.03
N SER A 157 -6.76 -19.45 -1.54
CA SER A 157 -6.52 -18.31 -2.42
C SER A 157 -6.23 -17.00 -1.66
N LEU A 158 -6.56 -16.96 -0.36
CA LEU A 158 -6.30 -15.81 0.52
C LEU A 158 -4.94 -15.91 1.23
N GLU A 159 -4.31 -17.08 1.17
CA GLU A 159 -2.96 -17.30 1.72
C GLU A 159 -1.89 -16.95 0.68
N PHE A 160 -0.79 -16.36 1.15
CA PHE A 160 0.42 -16.25 0.33
C PHE A 160 1.01 -17.63 0.14
N ARG A 161 0.73 -18.28 -1.00
CA ARG A 161 1.44 -19.50 -1.36
C ARG A 161 2.93 -19.20 -1.42
N ARG A 162 3.72 -19.81 -0.53
CA ARG A 162 5.15 -19.91 -0.77
C ARG A 162 5.31 -20.58 -2.12
N ARG A 163 6.05 -19.94 -3.04
CA ARG A 163 6.49 -20.63 -4.26
C ARG A 163 7.14 -21.94 -3.80
N ARG A 164 6.48 -23.08 -4.08
CA ARG A 164 7.16 -24.37 -4.05
C ARG A 164 8.33 -24.20 -5.01
N PRO A 165 9.59 -24.46 -4.61
CA PRO A 165 10.66 -24.58 -5.58
C PRO A 165 10.18 -25.58 -6.64
N ALA A 166 10.31 -25.22 -7.92
CA ALA A 166 9.94 -26.11 -9.02
C ALA A 166 10.87 -27.34 -8.98
N ALA A 167 10.45 -28.37 -8.27
CA ALA A 167 11.03 -29.69 -8.29
C ALA A 167 9.98 -30.66 -7.76
N GLN A 168 9.90 -31.85 -8.35
CA GLN A 168 9.06 -32.99 -7.94
C GLN A 168 7.60 -33.01 -8.46
N GLU A 169 7.38 -32.75 -9.75
CA GLU A 169 6.25 -33.37 -10.47
C GLU A 169 6.71 -34.35 -11.56
N SER A 170 8.02 -34.44 -11.85
CA SER A 170 8.56 -35.32 -12.91
C SER A 170 9.20 -36.63 -12.41
N HIS A 171 9.10 -36.95 -11.11
CA HIS A 171 9.75 -38.16 -10.55
C HIS A 171 8.78 -39.22 -10.03
N GLU A 172 7.46 -38.94 -10.00
CA GLU A 172 6.45 -39.95 -9.66
C GLU A 172 5.95 -40.70 -10.91
N GLU A 173 5.90 -40.08 -12.09
CA GLU A 173 5.49 -40.77 -13.33
C GLU A 173 6.56 -41.76 -13.85
N GLU A 174 7.86 -41.49 -13.69
CA GLU A 174 8.92 -42.41 -14.15
C GLU A 174 9.07 -43.65 -13.24
N HIS A 175 8.62 -43.59 -11.98
CA HIS A 175 8.71 -44.74 -11.08
C HIS A 175 7.57 -45.75 -11.26
N GLU A 176 6.45 -45.36 -11.86
CA GLU A 176 5.32 -46.25 -12.13
C GLU A 176 5.49 -47.02 -13.45
N GLU A 177 6.15 -46.45 -14.48
CA GLU A 177 6.45 -47.16 -15.73
C GLU A 177 7.56 -48.22 -15.58
N HIS A 178 8.46 -48.08 -14.61
CA HIS A 178 9.57 -49.02 -14.42
C HIS A 178 9.21 -50.29 -13.62
N GLU A 179 8.10 -50.31 -12.88
CA GLU A 179 7.62 -51.52 -12.19
C GLU A 179 6.74 -52.41 -13.09
N GLU A 180 6.18 -51.89 -14.19
CA GLU A 180 5.32 -52.67 -15.11
C GLU A 180 6.09 -53.49 -16.17
N HIS A 181 7.41 -53.32 -16.29
CA HIS A 181 8.23 -53.98 -17.31
C HIS A 181 9.34 -54.91 -16.79
N GLY A 182 9.38 -55.19 -15.48
CA GLY A 182 10.39 -56.04 -14.85
C GLY A 182 10.03 -57.53 -14.66
N GLY A 183 8.94 -58.02 -15.25
CA GLY A 183 8.36 -59.32 -14.90
C GLY A 183 7.99 -60.21 -16.08
N ALA A 184 8.95 -60.57 -16.93
CA ALA A 184 8.90 -61.79 -17.75
C ALA A 184 10.28 -62.00 -18.40
N ASP A 185 10.98 -63.07 -18.04
CA ASP A 185 11.41 -64.10 -18.98
C ASP A 185 12.32 -65.11 -18.24
N ASP A 186 11.75 -66.29 -18.08
CA ASP A 186 12.35 -67.56 -17.67
C ASP A 186 13.38 -68.06 -18.72
N ASP A 187 14.50 -68.63 -18.26
CA ASP A 187 15.09 -69.91 -18.72
C ASP A 187 16.33 -70.31 -17.89
#